data_AF-A0AAV3F8G7-F1
#
_entry.id   AF-A0AAV3F8G7-F1
#
_cell.length_a   1.000
_cell.length_b   1.000
_cell.length_c   1.000
_cell.angle_alpha   90.00
_cell.angle_beta   90.00
_cell.angle_gamma   90.00
#
_symmetry.space_group_name_H-M   'P 1'
#
loop_
_entity.id
_entity.type
_entity.pdbx_description
1 polymer ?
#
loop_
_entity_poly.entity_id
_entity_poly.type
_entity_poly.pdbx_seq_one_letter_code
_entity_poly.pdbx_strand_id
1 'polypeptide(L)'
;MSYSELFDLGFRERNKGHFASIVRVALANGHCSTEEKAFLDELAIRLEISDEDYANILKNPESYPVNPPYLETNRIERLYDLARMVYVNHVLGPKQKEILKKFAVALGFTNNIDFLVDKSLSLLVLNVDIDTFIEEIHNLKK
;
A
#
# COMPACT_ATOMS: atom_id res chain seq x y z
N MET A 1 16.26 7.83 26.39
CA MET A 1 15.29 7.89 25.29
C MET A 1 14.08 8.68 25.75
N SER A 2 13.66 9.67 24.97
CA SER A 2 12.43 10.44 25.18
C SER A 2 11.21 9.67 24.68
N TYR A 3 10.01 9.94 25.23
CA TYR A 3 8.76 9.38 24.74
C TYR A 3 8.50 9.68 23.26
N SER A 4 8.96 10.84 22.76
CA SER A 4 8.89 11.20 21.34
C SER A 4 9.75 10.27 20.47
N GLU A 5 10.96 9.91 20.93
CA GLU A 5 11.85 9.01 20.18
C GLU A 5 11.24 7.60 20.06
N LEU A 6 10.53 7.13 21.09
CA LEU A 6 9.83 5.83 21.04
C LEU A 6 8.64 5.83 20.07
N PHE A 7 7.90 6.93 19.99
CA PHE A 7 6.76 7.05 19.07
C PHE A 7 7.23 7.06 17.61
N ASP A 8 8.29 7.81 17.31
CA ASP A 8 8.89 7.90 15.97
C ASP A 8 9.46 6.54 15.52
N LEU A 9 10.10 5.80 16.44
CA LEU A 9 10.60 4.45 16.16
C LEU A 9 9.47 3.50 15.77
N GLY A 10 8.37 3.47 16.53
CA GLY A 10 7.22 2.61 16.22
C GLY A 10 6.50 3.00 14.92
N PHE A 11 6.49 4.28 14.56
CA PHE A 11 5.97 4.74 13.27
C PHE A 11 6.85 4.28 12.10
N ARG A 12 8.17 4.49 12.18
CA ARG A 12 9.13 4.09 11.14
C ARG A 12 9.11 2.59 10.89
N GLU A 13 9.12 1.77 11.93
CA GLU A 13 9.08 0.31 11.78
C GLU A 13 7.79 -0.19 11.12
N ARG A 14 6.64 0.47 11.39
CA ARG A 14 5.37 0.16 10.70
C ARG A 14 5.43 0.53 9.21
N ASN A 15 6.02 1.67 8.87
CA ASN A 15 6.18 2.08 7.47
C ASN A 15 7.12 1.15 6.71
N LYS A 16 8.24 0.72 7.33
CA LYS A 16 9.13 -0.30 6.75
C LYS A 16 8.43 -1.63 6.51
N GLY A 17 7.68 -2.12 7.51
CA GLY A 17 6.90 -3.35 7.37
C GLY A 17 5.84 -3.26 6.25
N HIS A 18 5.19 -2.10 6.13
CA HIS A 18 4.23 -1.85 5.07
C HIS A 18 4.88 -1.76 3.67
N PHE A 19 5.99 -1.03 3.55
CA PHE A 19 6.75 -0.97 2.31
C PHE A 19 7.25 -2.37 1.90
N ALA A 20 7.79 -3.13 2.86
CA ALA A 20 8.25 -4.48 2.62
C ALA A 20 7.14 -5.42 2.16
N SER A 21 5.93 -5.37 2.73
CA SER A 21 4.82 -6.22 2.28
C SER A 21 4.42 -5.91 0.83
N ILE A 22 4.48 -4.64 0.43
CA ILE A 22 4.23 -4.21 -0.95
C ILE A 22 5.33 -4.70 -1.87
N VAL A 23 6.61 -4.54 -1.50
CA VAL A 23 7.75 -5.05 -2.27
C VAL A 23 7.67 -6.56 -2.48
N ARG A 24 7.33 -7.36 -1.45
CA ARG A 24 7.14 -8.82 -1.60
C ARG A 24 6.17 -9.16 -2.71
N VAL A 25 5.05 -8.44 -2.76
CA VAL A 25 3.98 -8.75 -3.69
C VAL A 25 4.28 -8.20 -5.09
N ALA A 26 4.91 -7.03 -5.19
CA ALA A 26 5.37 -6.46 -6.45
C ALA A 26 6.46 -7.34 -7.11
N LEU A 27 7.35 -7.95 -6.30
CA LEU A 27 8.45 -8.80 -6.79
C LEU A 27 8.12 -10.30 -6.83
N ALA A 28 6.88 -10.71 -6.57
CA ALA A 28 6.52 -12.13 -6.40
C ALA A 28 6.80 -13.02 -7.63
N ASN A 29 6.93 -12.43 -8.82
CA ASN A 29 7.26 -13.10 -10.07
C ASN A 29 8.78 -13.07 -10.40
N GLY A 30 9.62 -12.55 -9.50
CA GLY A 30 11.08 -12.44 -9.67
C GLY A 30 11.54 -11.30 -10.58
N HIS A 31 10.63 -10.48 -11.13
CA HIS A 31 10.97 -9.39 -12.04
C HIS A 31 10.23 -8.10 -11.68
N CYS A 32 10.98 -7.03 -11.43
CA CYS A 32 10.42 -5.68 -11.29
C CYS A 32 10.45 -4.98 -12.65
N SER A 33 9.30 -4.61 -13.18
CA SER A 33 9.22 -3.74 -14.36
C SER A 33 9.62 -2.29 -14.03
N THR A 34 9.93 -1.49 -15.05
CA THR A 34 10.29 -0.07 -14.87
C THR A 34 9.17 0.69 -14.16
N GLU A 35 7.92 0.35 -14.48
CA GLU A 35 6.72 0.92 -13.91
C GLU A 35 6.55 0.53 -12.43
N GLU A 36 6.75 -0.74 -12.10
CA GLU A 36 6.71 -1.21 -10.70
C GLU A 36 7.81 -0.56 -9.87
N LYS A 37 9.01 -0.40 -10.43
CA LYS A 37 10.11 0.28 -9.75
C LYS A 37 9.80 1.75 -9.49
N ALA A 38 9.31 2.48 -10.48
CA ALA A 38 8.93 3.88 -10.32
C ALA A 38 7.83 4.05 -9.25
N PHE A 39 6.86 3.12 -9.20
CA PHE A 39 5.86 3.08 -8.14
C PHE A 39 6.49 2.86 -6.75
N LEU A 40 7.43 1.92 -6.63
CA LEU A 40 8.11 1.65 -5.36
C LEU A 40 8.97 2.85 -4.91
N ASP A 41 9.63 3.53 -5.84
CA ASP A 41 10.42 4.74 -5.57
C ASP A 41 9.52 5.85 -4.99
N GLU A 42 8.37 6.11 -5.59
CA GLU A 42 7.42 7.09 -5.06
C GLU A 42 6.82 6.68 -3.71
N LEU A 43 6.52 5.38 -3.55
CA LEU A 43 5.96 4.87 -2.31
C LEU A 43 6.95 5.02 -1.15
N ALA A 44 8.23 4.75 -1.40
CA ALA A 44 9.30 4.90 -0.42
C ALA A 44 9.38 6.34 0.10
N ILE A 45 9.28 7.34 -0.80
CA ILE A 45 9.27 8.76 -0.44
C ILE A 45 8.07 9.07 0.48
N ARG A 46 6.86 8.61 0.13
CA ARG A 46 5.66 8.86 0.95
C ARG A 46 5.69 8.18 2.32
N LEU A 47 6.36 7.04 2.41
CA LEU A 47 6.50 6.29 3.66
C LEU A 47 7.74 6.71 4.47
N GLU A 48 8.48 7.72 4.00
CA GLU A 48 9.73 8.21 4.61
C GLU A 48 10.76 7.10 4.81
N ILE A 49 10.87 6.21 3.83
CA ILE A 49 11.84 5.12 3.83
C ILE A 49 13.20 5.69 3.42
N SER A 50 14.22 5.43 4.23
CA SER A 50 15.59 5.83 3.91
C SER A 50 16.13 5.04 2.71
N ASP A 51 17.10 5.59 1.98
CA ASP A 51 17.73 4.88 0.84
C ASP A 51 18.37 3.54 1.28
N GLU A 52 18.91 3.49 2.49
CA GLU A 52 19.47 2.28 3.09
C GLU A 52 18.38 1.23 3.35
N ASP A 53 17.28 1.63 4.01
CA ASP A 53 16.14 0.74 4.25
C ASP A 53 15.50 0.30 2.92
N TYR A 54 15.38 1.18 1.94
CA TYR A 54 14.86 0.88 0.63
C TYR A 54 15.67 -0.23 -0.04
N ALA A 55 17.00 -0.09 -0.10
CA ALA A 55 17.89 -1.09 -0.69
C ALA A 55 17.84 -2.42 0.07
N ASN A 56 17.81 -2.38 1.41
CA ASN A 56 17.73 -3.57 2.24
C ASN A 56 16.39 -4.30 2.08
N ILE A 57 15.28 -3.57 2.03
CA ILE A 57 13.93 -4.11 1.79
C ILE A 57 13.82 -4.71 0.39
N LEU A 58 14.36 -4.06 -0.65
CA LEU A 58 14.37 -4.65 -2.00
C LEU A 58 15.17 -5.95 -2.07
N LYS A 59 16.28 -6.04 -1.34
CA LYS A 59 17.14 -7.23 -1.33
C LYS A 59 16.53 -8.38 -0.56
N ASN A 60 15.89 -8.11 0.58
CA ASN A 60 15.29 -9.14 1.41
C ASN A 60 14.00 -8.62 2.07
N PRO A 61 12.89 -8.51 1.33
CA PRO A 61 11.67 -7.95 1.89
C PRO A 61 11.07 -8.88 2.96
N GLU A 62 11.44 -10.16 2.98
CA GLU A 62 10.99 -11.17 3.95
C GLU A 62 11.54 -10.96 5.37
N SER A 63 12.68 -10.26 5.53
CA SER A 63 13.27 -10.02 6.86
C SER A 63 12.54 -8.96 7.69
N TYR A 64 11.57 -8.25 7.10
CA TYR A 64 10.85 -7.17 7.78
C TYR A 64 9.51 -7.68 8.32
N PRO A 65 9.17 -7.46 9.60
CA PRO A 65 7.88 -7.89 10.12
C PRO A 65 6.75 -7.13 9.40
N VAL A 66 5.82 -7.88 8.80
CA VAL A 66 4.60 -7.29 8.25
C VAL A 66 3.69 -7.00 9.44
N ASN A 67 3.58 -5.73 9.78
CA ASN A 67 2.69 -5.24 10.83
C ASN A 67 1.45 -4.64 10.16
N PRO A 68 0.44 -5.46 9.78
CA PRO A 68 -0.77 -4.92 9.18
C PRO A 68 -1.46 -3.98 10.17
N PRO A 69 -2.15 -2.93 9.69
CA PRO A 69 -2.94 -2.08 10.56
C PRO A 69 -3.99 -2.92 11.29
N TYR A 70 -4.04 -2.80 12.62
CA TYR A 70 -5.00 -3.54 13.44
C TYR A 70 -6.44 -3.10 13.15
N LEU A 71 -6.64 -1.79 13.01
CA LEU A 71 -7.95 -1.21 12.71
C LEU A 71 -8.27 -1.34 11.23
N GLU A 72 -9.52 -1.69 10.94
CA GLU A 72 -10.02 -1.77 9.57
C GLU A 72 -9.97 -0.44 8.85
N THR A 73 -10.35 0.66 9.50
CA THR A 73 -10.26 2.01 8.93
C THR A 73 -8.86 2.31 8.41
N ASN A 74 -7.83 2.01 9.19
CA ASN A 74 -6.45 2.20 8.78
C ASN A 74 -6.06 1.33 7.56
N ARG A 75 -6.65 0.13 7.40
CA ARG A 75 -6.44 -0.68 6.19
C ARG A 75 -7.10 -0.04 4.97
N ILE A 76 -8.27 0.56 5.15
CA ILE A 76 -9.00 1.27 4.08
C ILE A 76 -8.28 2.57 3.70
N GLU A 77 -7.75 3.32 4.66
CA GLU A 77 -6.91 4.50 4.41
C GLU A 77 -5.67 4.12 3.58
N ARG A 78 -4.97 3.04 3.95
CA ARG A 78 -3.83 2.56 3.16
C ARG A 78 -4.24 2.11 1.76
N LEU A 79 -5.41 1.48 1.62
CA LEU A 79 -5.96 1.13 0.31
C LEU A 79 -6.21 2.39 -0.53
N TYR A 80 -6.78 3.44 0.06
CA TYR A 80 -7.03 4.72 -0.61
C TYR A 80 -5.73 5.36 -1.10
N ASP A 81 -4.70 5.42 -0.25
CA ASP A 81 -3.40 5.98 -0.61
C ASP A 81 -2.76 5.23 -1.79
N LEU A 82 -2.74 3.90 -1.73
CA LEU A 82 -2.19 3.06 -2.79
C LEU A 82 -3.01 3.17 -4.08
N ALA A 83 -4.34 3.12 -3.97
CA ALA A 83 -5.22 3.26 -5.12
C ALA A 83 -5.02 4.61 -5.81
N ARG A 84 -4.82 5.71 -5.06
CA ARG A 84 -4.51 7.03 -5.62
C ARG A 84 -3.17 7.06 -6.33
N MET A 85 -2.12 6.50 -5.75
CA MET A 85 -0.81 6.43 -6.40
C MET A 85 -0.87 5.63 -7.71
N VAL A 86 -1.60 4.52 -7.70
CA VAL A 86 -1.82 3.69 -8.89
C VAL A 86 -2.61 4.48 -9.93
N TYR A 87 -3.71 5.13 -9.53
CA TYR A 87 -4.64 5.83 -10.42
C TYR A 87 -4.04 7.10 -11.04
N VAL A 88 -3.53 8.02 -10.22
CA VAL A 88 -3.07 9.36 -10.67
C VAL A 88 -1.88 9.27 -11.59
N ASN A 89 -0.92 8.41 -11.28
CA ASN A 89 0.36 8.45 -11.97
C ASN A 89 0.32 7.68 -13.30
N HIS A 90 -0.73 6.87 -13.55
CA HIS A 90 -0.81 5.93 -14.68
C HIS A 90 0.42 5.03 -14.88
N VAL A 91 1.35 5.02 -13.92
CA VAL A 91 2.69 4.44 -14.04
C VAL A 91 2.59 2.97 -14.41
N LEU A 92 1.64 2.24 -13.82
CA LEU A 92 1.49 0.80 -14.02
C LEU A 92 0.65 0.42 -15.26
N GLY A 93 0.06 1.40 -15.96
CA GLY A 93 -0.78 1.19 -17.15
C GLY A 93 -1.80 0.06 -17.00
N PRO A 94 -1.83 -0.95 -17.89
CA PRO A 94 -2.79 -2.05 -17.82
C PRO A 94 -2.65 -2.95 -16.57
N LYS A 95 -1.51 -2.90 -15.86
CA LYS A 95 -1.25 -3.69 -14.64
C LYS A 95 -1.79 -3.05 -13.36
N GLN A 96 -2.29 -1.80 -13.40
CA GLN A 96 -2.81 -1.08 -12.23
C GLN A 96 -3.78 -1.92 -11.40
N LYS A 97 -4.77 -2.53 -12.06
CA LYS A 97 -5.79 -3.34 -11.38
C LYS A 97 -5.20 -4.59 -10.75
N GLU A 98 -4.27 -5.26 -11.43
CA GLU A 98 -3.62 -6.48 -10.91
C GLU A 98 -2.78 -6.17 -9.67
N ILE A 99 -2.00 -5.09 -9.69
CA ILE A 99 -1.18 -4.70 -8.54
C ILE A 99 -2.06 -4.29 -7.35
N LEU A 100 -3.18 -3.58 -7.61
CA LEU A 100 -4.02 -3.09 -6.54
C LEU A 100 -4.74 -4.24 -5.82
N LYS A 101 -5.10 -5.31 -6.54
CA LYS A 101 -5.59 -6.57 -5.92
C LYS A 101 -4.55 -7.18 -5.00
N LYS A 102 -3.32 -7.27 -5.49
CA LYS A 102 -2.14 -7.75 -4.77
C LYS A 102 -1.92 -6.97 -3.46
N PHE A 103 -2.03 -5.65 -3.51
CA PHE A 103 -1.94 -4.80 -2.31
C PHE A 103 -3.12 -4.94 -1.37
N ALA A 104 -4.35 -5.06 -1.88
CA ALA A 104 -5.52 -5.30 -1.04
C ALA A 104 -5.35 -6.61 -0.24
N VAL A 105 -4.84 -7.67 -0.86
CA VAL A 105 -4.51 -8.92 -0.14
C VAL A 105 -3.42 -8.69 0.91
N ALA A 106 -2.35 -7.98 0.57
CA ALA A 106 -1.26 -7.66 1.50
C ALA A 106 -1.70 -6.79 2.71
N LEU A 107 -2.72 -5.96 2.52
CA LEU A 107 -3.36 -5.19 3.58
C LEU A 107 -4.30 -6.04 4.46
N GLY A 108 -4.53 -7.31 4.11
CA GLY A 108 -5.37 -8.23 4.88
C GLY A 108 -6.85 -8.17 4.50
N PHE A 109 -7.19 -7.67 3.32
CA PHE A 109 -8.51 -7.92 2.75
C PHE A 109 -8.55 -9.34 2.18
N THR A 110 -9.61 -10.10 2.47
CA THR A 110 -9.73 -11.51 2.06
C THR A 110 -10.95 -11.79 1.17
N ASN A 111 -11.97 -10.92 1.19
CA ASN A 111 -13.25 -11.15 0.54
C ASN A 111 -13.47 -10.15 -0.59
N ASN A 112 -14.05 -10.62 -1.70
CA ASN A 112 -14.49 -9.79 -2.83
C ASN A 112 -13.42 -8.83 -3.36
N ILE A 113 -12.16 -9.27 -3.46
CA ILE A 113 -11.01 -8.41 -3.81
C ILE A 113 -11.19 -7.72 -5.16
N ASP A 114 -11.69 -8.43 -6.17
CA ASP A 114 -11.99 -7.84 -7.48
C ASP A 114 -12.95 -6.65 -7.38
N PHE A 115 -14.06 -6.85 -6.65
CA PHE A 115 -15.07 -5.82 -6.47
C PHE A 115 -14.57 -4.66 -5.60
N LEU A 116 -13.81 -4.95 -4.55
CA LEU A 116 -13.17 -3.95 -3.71
C LEU A 116 -12.27 -3.04 -4.55
N VAL A 117 -11.44 -3.62 -5.42
CA VAL A 117 -10.54 -2.88 -6.30
C VAL A 117 -11.31 -2.06 -7.34
N ASP A 118 -12.33 -2.65 -7.96
CA ASP A 118 -13.16 -1.95 -8.95
C ASP A 118 -13.92 -0.77 -8.35
N LYS A 119 -14.51 -0.96 -7.16
CA LYS A 119 -15.14 0.12 -6.41
C LYS A 119 -14.13 1.19 -6.02
N SER A 120 -12.96 0.80 -5.52
CA SER A 120 -11.90 1.75 -5.13
C SER A 120 -11.50 2.63 -6.30
N LEU A 121 -11.23 2.05 -7.48
CA LEU A 121 -10.87 2.82 -8.68
C LEU A 121 -12.03 3.71 -9.15
N SER A 122 -13.27 3.21 -9.10
CA SER A 122 -14.45 3.99 -9.48
C SER A 122 -14.65 5.21 -8.58
N LEU A 123 -14.42 5.07 -7.27
CA LEU A 123 -14.50 6.19 -6.32
C LEU A 123 -13.43 7.25 -6.63
N LEU A 124 -12.23 6.85 -7.05
CA LEU A 124 -11.19 7.80 -7.46
C LEU A 124 -11.54 8.52 -8.77
N VAL A 125 -12.20 7.85 -9.72
CA VAL A 125 -12.74 8.50 -10.93
C VAL A 125 -13.78 9.56 -10.58
N LEU A 126 -14.60 9.30 -9.57
CA LEU A 126 -15.58 10.25 -9.04
C LEU A 126 -14.96 11.36 -8.18
N ASN A 127 -13.64 11.32 -7.96
CA ASN A 127 -12.87 12.29 -7.18
C ASN A 127 -13.45 12.51 -5.77
N VAL A 128 -13.91 11.43 -5.13
CA VAL A 128 -14.40 11.48 -3.74
C VAL A 128 -13.25 11.71 -2.76
N ASP A 129 -13.56 12.34 -1.63
CA ASP A 129 -12.61 12.51 -0.52
C ASP A 129 -12.41 11.21 0.28
N ILE A 130 -11.47 11.24 1.22
CA ILE A 130 -11.09 10.07 2.02
C ILE A 130 -12.22 9.58 2.95
N ASP A 131 -13.01 10.50 3.51
CA ASP A 131 -14.09 10.14 4.44
C ASP A 131 -15.18 9.40 3.67
N THR A 132 -15.59 9.95 2.52
CA THR A 132 -16.52 9.29 1.60
C THR A 132 -15.98 7.93 1.13
N PHE A 133 -14.69 7.83 0.80
CA PHE A 133 -14.08 6.57 0.39
C PHE A 133 -14.17 5.52 1.51
N ILE A 134 -13.84 5.89 2.75
CA ILE A 134 -13.90 4.99 3.90
C ILE A 134 -15.32 4.47 4.10
N GLU A 135 -16.31 5.36 4.10
CA GLU A 135 -17.72 4.99 4.29
C GLU A 135 -18.21 4.02 3.22
N GLU A 136 -17.94 4.32 1.95
CA GLU A 136 -18.34 3.49 0.81
C GLU A 136 -17.70 2.10 0.88
N ILE A 137 -16.39 2.02 1.16
CA ILE A 137 -15.68 0.74 1.26
C ILE A 137 -16.15 -0.08 2.48
N HIS A 138 -16.43 0.58 3.60
CA HIS A 138 -16.96 -0.08 4.79
C HIS A 138 -18.35 -0.69 4.53
N ASN A 139 -19.22 0.02 3.78
CA ASN A 139 -20.55 -0.45 3.44
C ASN A 139 -20.58 -1.63 2.46
N LEU A 140 -19.50 -1.89 1.70
CA LEU A 140 -19.38 -3.07 0.82
C LEU A 140 -19.46 -4.41 1.57
N LYS A 141 -19.19 -4.39 2.88
CA LYS A 141 -19.07 -5.60 3.71
C LYS A 141 -20.30 -5.87 4.58
N LYS A 142 -21.29 -4.98 4.59
CA LYS A 142 -22.60 -5.21 5.22
C LYS A 142 -23.49 -6.02 4.28
#